data_AF-B9DJ42-F1
#
_entry.id   AF-B9DJ42-F1
#
_cell.length_a   1.000
_cell.length_b   1.000
_cell.length_c   1.000
_cell.angle_alpha   90.00
_cell.angle_beta   90.00
_cell.angle_gamma   90.00
#
_symmetry.space_group_name_H-M   'P 1'
#
loop_
_entity.id
_entity.type
_entity.pdbx_description
1 polymer ?
#
loop_
_entity_poly.entity_id
_entity_poly.type
_entity_poly.pdbx_seq_one_letter_code
_entity_poly.pdbx_strand_id
1 'polypeptide(L)'
;MSEIIASILGVITGLIGSLIGMKIQYNKNKSEKQNDYRDDIISMIDIVVFKISKIRNNELSFDNAIINKDVTTEIYQEIVSDFNSFDRQLQELIVMMSHHASQPNKNIQELLEYYQPVENQFNNFKTSYRIYNQKYDKIEYEERSRIAYSKLKFERRVGEFVENMRDFSIKFYKHNMYDPKLKRVPTKEEAREIVDSYQSKSHKNKYSSKE
;
A
#
# COMPACT_ATOMS: atom_id res chain seq x y z
N MET A 1 -4.73 -74.63 10.49
CA MET A 1 -4.54 -73.96 9.18
C MET A 1 -5.31 -72.65 9.05
N SER A 2 -6.44 -72.42 9.75
CA SER A 2 -7.17 -71.14 9.70
C SER A 2 -6.49 -69.98 10.45
N GLU A 3 -5.75 -70.25 11.54
CA GLU A 3 -5.06 -69.22 12.34
C GLU A 3 -3.91 -68.53 11.59
N ILE A 4 -3.14 -69.28 10.78
CA ILE A 4 -2.01 -68.73 9.98
C ILE A 4 -2.54 -67.82 8.87
N ILE A 5 -3.65 -68.20 8.23
CA ILE A 5 -4.30 -67.40 7.18
C ILE A 5 -4.91 -66.13 7.77
N ALA A 6 -5.54 -66.22 8.94
CA ALA A 6 -6.09 -65.05 9.65
C ALA A 6 -5.00 -64.08 10.13
N SER A 7 -3.85 -64.57 10.62
CA SER A 7 -2.73 -63.72 11.02
C SER A 7 -2.08 -63.00 9.83
N ILE A 8 -1.95 -63.67 8.68
CA ILE A 8 -1.43 -63.06 7.45
C ILE A 8 -2.40 -62.02 6.90
N LEU A 9 -3.70 -62.31 6.90
CA LEU A 9 -4.75 -61.36 6.49
C LEU A 9 -4.81 -60.14 7.41
N GLY A 10 -4.67 -60.31 8.73
CA GLY A 10 -4.64 -59.20 9.70
C GLY A 10 -3.41 -58.29 9.55
N VAL A 11 -2.24 -58.87 9.27
CA VAL A 11 -1.01 -58.11 9.02
C VAL A 11 -1.09 -57.33 7.70
N ILE A 12 -1.59 -57.94 6.62
CA ILE A 12 -1.73 -57.29 5.32
C ILE A 12 -2.80 -56.17 5.37
N THR A 13 -3.94 -56.40 6.01
CA THR A 13 -4.98 -55.38 6.18
C THR A 13 -4.55 -54.24 7.09
N GLY A 14 -3.80 -54.52 8.17
CA GLY A 14 -3.19 -53.51 9.03
C GLY A 14 -2.17 -52.63 8.29
N LEU A 15 -1.33 -53.22 7.44
CA LEU A 15 -0.38 -52.49 6.60
C LEU A 15 -1.08 -51.59 5.58
N ILE A 16 -2.11 -52.07 4.88
CA ILE A 16 -2.90 -51.27 3.94
C ILE A 16 -3.60 -50.12 4.66
N GLY A 17 -4.21 -50.38 5.82
CA GLY A 17 -4.85 -49.34 6.64
C GLY A 17 -3.86 -48.27 7.12
N SER A 18 -2.66 -48.66 7.52
CA SER A 18 -1.60 -47.73 7.93
C SER A 18 -1.11 -46.84 6.78
N LEU A 19 -0.94 -47.40 5.56
CA LEU A 19 -0.53 -46.65 4.37
C LEU A 19 -1.60 -45.64 3.93
N ILE A 20 -2.88 -46.02 4.01
CA ILE A 20 -4.01 -45.12 3.75
C ILE A 20 -4.05 -44.02 4.80
N GLY A 21 -3.92 -44.36 6.09
CA GLY A 21 -3.87 -43.39 7.19
C GLY A 21 -2.73 -42.39 7.05
N MET A 22 -1.51 -42.86 6.73
CA MET A 22 -0.36 -41.99 6.46
C MET A 22 -0.60 -41.08 5.26
N LYS A 23 -1.20 -41.57 4.18
CA LYS A 23 -1.55 -40.74 3.01
C LYS A 23 -2.59 -39.68 3.35
N ILE A 24 -3.63 -40.03 4.13
CA ILE A 24 -4.64 -39.08 4.60
C ILE A 24 -3.99 -38.02 5.49
N GLN A 25 -3.17 -38.42 6.45
CA GLN A 25 -2.50 -37.51 7.37
C GLN A 25 -1.48 -36.62 6.64
N TYR A 26 -0.73 -37.15 5.68
CA TYR A 26 0.16 -36.38 4.83
C TYR A 26 -0.60 -35.35 3.98
N ASN A 27 -1.71 -35.76 3.35
CA ASN A 27 -2.56 -34.86 2.58
C ASN A 27 -3.20 -33.78 3.46
N LYS A 28 -3.63 -34.12 4.67
CA LYS A 28 -4.17 -33.19 5.66
C LYS A 28 -3.11 -32.16 6.06
N ASN A 29 -1.92 -32.61 6.46
CA ASN A 29 -0.82 -31.72 6.83
C ASN A 29 -0.40 -30.79 5.68
N LYS A 30 -0.42 -31.29 4.44
CA LYS A 30 -0.14 -30.47 3.26
C LYS A 30 -1.23 -29.43 3.00
N SER A 31 -2.50 -29.80 3.17
CA SER A 31 -3.63 -28.89 3.04
C SER A 31 -3.64 -27.82 4.13
N GLU A 32 -3.34 -28.19 5.38
CA GLU A 32 -3.23 -27.25 6.50
C GLU A 32 -2.13 -26.22 6.24
N LYS A 33 -0.92 -26.66 5.87
CA LYS A 33 0.16 -25.74 5.49
C LYS A 33 -0.21 -24.80 4.34
N GLN A 34 -0.95 -25.28 3.34
CA GLN A 34 -1.40 -24.43 2.24
C GLN A 34 -2.42 -23.38 2.68
N ASN A 35 -3.28 -23.72 3.65
CA ASN A 35 -4.21 -22.77 4.25
C ASN A 35 -3.46 -21.73 5.08
N ASP A 36 -2.49 -22.16 5.91
CA ASP A 36 -1.66 -21.25 6.72
C ASP A 36 -0.98 -20.20 5.84
N TYR A 37 -0.32 -20.62 4.75
CA TYR A 37 0.32 -19.68 3.83
C TYR A 37 -0.68 -18.73 3.15
N ARG A 38 -1.88 -19.22 2.84
CA ARG A 38 -2.92 -18.38 2.24
C ARG A 38 -3.37 -17.31 3.23
N ASP A 39 -3.54 -17.67 4.50
CA ASP A 39 -3.99 -16.76 5.56
C ASP A 39 -2.89 -15.76 5.93
N ASP A 40 -1.62 -16.15 5.88
CA ASP A 40 -0.48 -15.24 6.01
C ASP A 40 -0.44 -14.20 4.89
N ILE A 41 -0.62 -14.63 3.62
CA ILE A 41 -0.67 -13.72 2.47
C ILE A 41 -1.84 -12.74 2.61
N ILE A 42 -3.01 -13.22 3.01
CA ILE A 42 -4.20 -12.39 3.26
C ILE A 42 -3.90 -11.35 4.33
N SER A 43 -3.30 -11.75 5.44
CA SER A 43 -2.92 -10.85 6.53
C SER A 43 -1.92 -9.79 6.07
N MET A 44 -0.94 -10.17 5.24
CA MET A 44 0.02 -9.22 4.68
C MET A 44 -0.62 -8.25 3.70
N ILE A 45 -1.61 -8.67 2.90
CA ILE A 45 -2.39 -7.76 2.04
C ILE A 45 -3.04 -6.67 2.91
N ASP A 46 -3.69 -7.04 4.01
CA ASP A 46 -4.33 -6.07 4.92
C ASP A 46 -3.30 -5.11 5.55
N ILE A 47 -2.11 -5.61 5.93
CA ILE A 47 -1.03 -4.77 6.47
C ILE A 47 -0.50 -3.80 5.41
N VAL A 48 -0.30 -4.25 4.16
CA VAL A 48 0.14 -3.39 3.04
C VAL A 48 -0.85 -2.25 2.83
N VAL A 49 -2.14 -2.56 2.80
CA VAL A 49 -3.21 -1.56 2.65
C VAL A 49 -3.22 -0.59 3.84
N PHE A 50 -3.10 -1.11 5.06
CA PHE A 50 -3.03 -0.27 6.24
C PHE A 50 -1.84 0.71 6.17
N LYS A 51 -0.65 0.23 5.81
CA LYS A 51 0.55 1.07 5.72
C LYS A 51 0.43 2.15 4.63
N ILE A 52 -0.02 1.78 3.42
CA ILE A 52 -0.15 2.77 2.34
C ILE A 52 -1.23 3.81 2.66
N SER A 53 -2.27 3.45 3.43
CA SER A 53 -3.31 4.39 3.84
C SER A 53 -2.79 5.54 4.70
N LYS A 54 -1.75 5.29 5.52
CA LYS A 54 -1.10 6.33 6.35
C LYS A 54 -0.52 7.46 5.50
N ILE A 55 0.07 7.12 4.34
CA ILE A 55 0.64 8.07 3.39
C ILE A 55 -0.42 9.08 2.93
N ARG A 56 -1.65 8.59 2.65
CA ARG A 56 -2.77 9.46 2.25
C ARG A 56 -3.32 10.28 3.41
N ASN A 57 -3.26 9.76 4.63
CA ASN A 57 -3.80 10.43 5.80
C ASN A 57 -2.87 11.50 6.39
N ASN A 58 -1.57 11.49 6.09
CA ASN A 58 -0.67 12.60 6.41
C ASN A 58 -1.02 13.85 5.59
N GLU A 59 -1.33 14.94 6.28
CA GLU A 59 -1.80 16.19 5.69
C GLU A 59 -0.66 17.14 5.36
N LEU A 60 -0.30 17.21 4.08
CA LEU A 60 0.48 18.32 3.54
C LEU A 60 -0.48 19.35 2.92
N SER A 61 -0.99 20.27 3.73
CA SER A 61 -1.91 21.31 3.27
C SER A 61 -1.22 22.35 2.39
N PHE A 62 -2.00 23.03 1.56
CA PHE A 62 -1.53 24.18 0.78
C PHE A 62 -1.03 25.31 1.68
N ASP A 63 -1.69 25.54 2.81
CA ASP A 63 -1.31 26.55 3.81
C ASP A 63 0.11 26.29 4.35
N ASN A 64 0.35 25.07 4.81
CA ASN A 64 1.65 24.66 5.34
C ASN A 64 2.73 24.80 4.25
N ALA A 65 2.45 24.32 3.03
CA ALA A 65 3.36 24.46 1.91
C ALA A 65 3.71 25.91 1.60
N ILE A 66 2.75 26.84 1.64
CA ILE A 66 2.97 28.25 1.28
C ILE A 66 3.74 29.00 2.38
N ILE A 67 3.37 28.78 3.64
CA ILE A 67 3.74 29.67 4.76
C ILE A 67 4.86 29.09 5.63
N ASN A 68 4.99 27.77 5.71
CA ASN A 68 5.87 27.13 6.69
C ASN A 68 6.74 26.02 6.07
N LYS A 69 7.98 26.40 5.73
CA LYS A 69 8.98 25.49 5.16
C LYS A 69 9.32 24.33 6.10
N ASP A 70 9.55 24.62 7.38
CA ASP A 70 10.02 23.63 8.35
C ASP A 70 8.94 22.57 8.61
N VAL A 71 7.70 22.99 8.82
CA VAL A 71 6.55 22.07 8.96
C VAL A 71 6.34 21.25 7.69
N THR A 72 6.46 21.88 6.51
CA THR A 72 6.39 21.15 5.24
C THR A 72 7.49 20.10 5.11
N THR A 73 8.70 20.41 5.57
CA THR A 73 9.84 19.49 5.60
C THR A 73 9.61 18.33 6.57
N GLU A 74 9.09 18.58 7.76
CA GLU A 74 8.74 17.53 8.74
C GLU A 74 7.69 16.57 8.18
N ILE A 75 6.57 17.09 7.67
CA ILE A 75 5.51 16.27 7.06
C ILE A 75 6.05 15.47 5.87
N TYR A 76 6.92 16.07 5.06
CA TYR A 76 7.57 15.35 3.97
C TYR A 76 8.40 14.16 4.47
N GLN A 77 9.19 14.33 5.54
CA GLN A 77 9.99 13.26 6.13
C GLN A 77 9.12 12.13 6.68
N GLU A 78 8.00 12.45 7.32
CA GLU A 78 7.01 11.46 7.78
C GLU A 78 6.45 10.64 6.61
N ILE A 79 6.04 11.32 5.53
CA ILE A 79 5.54 10.66 4.32
C ILE A 79 6.59 9.73 3.71
N VAL A 80 7.86 10.14 3.66
CA VAL A 80 8.95 9.29 3.15
C VAL A 80 9.15 8.07 4.05
N SER A 81 9.11 8.24 5.38
CA SER A 81 9.21 7.15 6.34
C SER A 81 8.08 6.12 6.16
N ASP A 82 6.84 6.62 6.06
CA ASP A 82 5.67 5.77 5.82
C ASP A 82 5.74 5.05 4.47
N PHE A 83 6.18 5.72 3.40
CA PHE A 83 6.37 5.08 2.10
C PHE A 83 7.43 3.98 2.15
N ASN A 84 8.58 4.21 2.78
CA ASN A 84 9.62 3.19 2.91
C ASN A 84 9.14 1.99 3.75
N SER A 85 8.34 2.23 4.79
CA SER A 85 7.73 1.13 5.53
C SER A 85 6.72 0.34 4.70
N PHE A 86 5.95 1.00 3.84
CA PHE A 86 5.01 0.35 2.92
C PHE A 86 5.75 -0.46 1.86
N ASP A 87 6.78 0.13 1.22
CA ASP A 87 7.58 -0.53 0.18
C ASP A 87 8.25 -1.80 0.70
N ARG A 88 8.85 -1.76 1.90
CA ARG A 88 9.38 -2.97 2.54
C ARG A 88 8.31 -4.04 2.76
N GLN A 89 7.13 -3.65 3.24
CA GLN A 89 6.04 -4.61 3.47
C GLN A 89 5.54 -5.23 2.16
N LEU A 90 5.48 -4.44 1.09
CA LEU A 90 5.11 -4.91 -0.25
C LEU A 90 6.14 -5.90 -0.78
N GLN A 91 7.43 -5.65 -0.60
CA GLN A 91 8.50 -6.58 -0.96
C GLN A 91 8.39 -7.91 -0.19
N GLU A 92 8.11 -7.85 1.11
CA GLU A 92 7.87 -9.05 1.92
C GLU A 92 6.67 -9.84 1.37
N LEU A 93 5.57 -9.17 1.00
CA LEU A 93 4.39 -9.80 0.41
C LEU A 93 4.73 -10.46 -0.94
N ILE A 94 5.48 -9.79 -1.80
CA ILE A 94 5.94 -10.35 -3.09
C ILE A 94 6.77 -11.62 -2.86
N VAL A 95 7.70 -11.59 -1.90
CA VAL A 95 8.52 -12.76 -1.54
C VAL A 95 7.64 -13.89 -1.00
N MET A 96 6.65 -13.61 -0.15
CA MET A 96 5.74 -14.64 0.34
C MET A 96 4.90 -15.25 -0.79
N MET A 97 4.38 -14.42 -1.67
CA MET A 97 3.59 -14.87 -2.82
C MET A 97 4.43 -15.69 -3.80
N SER A 98 5.71 -15.37 -4.00
CA SER A 98 6.56 -16.13 -4.94
C SER A 98 6.75 -17.58 -4.50
N HIS A 99 6.75 -17.85 -3.20
CA HIS A 99 6.93 -19.19 -2.64
C HIS A 99 5.61 -19.94 -2.44
N HIS A 100 4.52 -19.22 -2.15
CA HIS A 100 3.32 -19.86 -1.59
C HIS A 100 2.01 -19.55 -2.32
N ALA A 101 1.98 -18.58 -3.23
CA ALA A 101 0.79 -18.33 -4.03
C ALA A 101 0.55 -19.47 -5.04
N SER A 102 -0.71 -19.70 -5.38
CA SER A 102 -1.10 -20.70 -6.38
C SER A 102 -0.75 -20.31 -7.82
N GLN A 103 -0.63 -19.00 -8.11
CA GLN A 103 -0.21 -18.45 -9.42
C GLN A 103 0.78 -17.29 -9.21
N PRO A 104 2.00 -17.56 -8.70
CA PRO A 104 2.91 -16.53 -8.20
C PRO A 104 3.23 -15.47 -9.25
N ASN A 105 3.58 -15.87 -10.47
CA ASN A 105 3.94 -14.94 -11.55
C ASN A 105 2.80 -13.98 -11.90
N LYS A 106 1.57 -14.50 -12.03
CA LYS A 106 0.40 -13.68 -12.36
C LYS A 106 0.06 -12.73 -11.23
N ASN A 107 0.04 -13.23 -10.00
CA ASN A 107 -0.30 -12.43 -8.83
C ASN A 107 0.73 -11.32 -8.59
N ILE A 108 2.03 -11.62 -8.74
CA ILE A 108 3.12 -10.64 -8.59
C ILE A 108 3.08 -9.61 -9.71
N GLN A 109 2.88 -10.03 -10.97
CA GLN A 109 2.80 -9.11 -12.09
C GLN A 109 1.66 -8.09 -11.89
N GLU A 110 0.48 -8.56 -11.53
CA GLU A 110 -0.69 -7.68 -11.32
C GLU A 110 -0.46 -6.73 -10.12
N LEU A 111 0.15 -7.21 -9.04
CA LEU A 111 0.54 -6.38 -7.90
C LEU A 111 1.56 -5.29 -8.29
N LEU A 112 2.55 -5.61 -9.11
CA LEU A 112 3.55 -4.66 -9.60
C LEU A 112 2.93 -3.62 -10.55
N GLU A 113 2.01 -4.03 -11.41
CA GLU A 113 1.26 -3.13 -12.29
C GLU A 113 0.45 -2.10 -11.48
N TYR A 114 -0.12 -2.50 -10.34
CA TYR A 114 -0.80 -1.58 -9.43
C TYR A 114 0.15 -0.67 -8.66
N TYR A 115 1.32 -1.19 -8.27
CA TYR A 115 2.32 -0.43 -7.50
C TYR A 115 3.05 0.63 -8.34
N GLN A 116 3.39 0.34 -9.59
CA GLN A 116 4.22 1.23 -10.42
C GLN A 116 3.68 2.68 -10.52
N PRO A 117 2.37 2.94 -10.70
CA PRO A 117 1.81 4.29 -10.65
C PRO A 117 2.04 5.03 -9.33
N VAL A 118 2.01 4.31 -8.20
CA VAL A 118 2.25 4.85 -6.86
C VAL A 118 3.71 5.27 -6.72
N GLU A 119 4.64 4.38 -7.07
CA GLU A 119 6.08 4.66 -7.02
C GLU A 119 6.45 5.87 -7.90
N ASN A 120 5.90 5.93 -9.11
CA ASN A 120 6.10 7.05 -10.02
C ASN A 120 5.66 8.38 -9.42
N GLN A 121 4.50 8.44 -8.75
CA GLN A 121 4.05 9.68 -8.10
C GLN A 121 4.85 10.01 -6.84
N PHE A 122 5.32 9.00 -6.09
CA PHE A 122 6.25 9.23 -4.99
C PHE A 122 7.57 9.87 -5.48
N ASN A 123 8.12 9.39 -6.60
CA ASN A 123 9.32 9.98 -7.22
C ASN A 123 9.09 11.43 -7.69
N ASN A 124 7.92 11.72 -8.25
CA ASN A 124 7.53 13.09 -8.59
C ASN A 124 7.42 13.97 -7.34
N PHE A 125 6.85 13.43 -6.25
CA PHE A 125 6.73 14.14 -4.98
C PHE A 125 8.11 14.47 -4.37
N LYS A 126 9.05 13.52 -4.35
CA LYS A 126 10.45 13.77 -3.95
C LYS A 126 11.09 14.89 -4.77
N THR A 127 10.85 14.90 -6.08
CA THR A 127 11.37 15.93 -6.99
C THR A 127 10.77 17.30 -6.67
N SER A 128 9.46 17.38 -6.45
CA SER A 128 8.78 18.60 -6.04
C SER A 128 9.32 19.12 -4.70
N TYR A 129 9.55 18.26 -3.71
CA TYR A 129 10.16 18.64 -2.45
C TYR A 129 11.58 19.17 -2.62
N ARG A 130 12.42 18.53 -3.44
CA ARG A 130 13.78 19.01 -3.70
C ARG A 130 13.77 20.44 -4.25
N ILE A 131 12.91 20.72 -5.22
CA ILE A 131 12.76 22.07 -5.80
C ILE A 131 12.26 23.05 -4.75
N TYR A 132 11.21 22.66 -4.00
CA TYR A 132 10.63 23.44 -2.91
C TYR A 132 11.69 23.85 -1.88
N ASN A 133 12.42 22.88 -1.33
CA ASN A 133 13.39 23.12 -0.27
C ASN A 133 14.55 24.02 -0.72
N GLN A 134 15.02 23.86 -1.96
CA GLN A 134 16.12 24.65 -2.53
C GLN A 134 15.72 26.09 -2.86
N LYS A 135 14.47 26.31 -3.25
CA LYS A 135 14.03 27.58 -3.83
C LYS A 135 12.99 28.32 -2.99
N TYR A 136 12.56 27.79 -1.85
CA TYR A 136 11.47 28.31 -1.03
C TYR A 136 11.46 29.84 -0.88
N ASP A 137 12.59 30.43 -0.48
CA ASP A 137 12.72 31.88 -0.23
C ASP A 137 12.78 32.73 -1.51
N LYS A 138 12.93 32.09 -2.67
CA LYS A 138 13.16 32.72 -3.98
C LYS A 138 11.99 32.55 -4.94
N ILE A 139 10.92 31.86 -4.53
CA ILE A 139 9.79 31.53 -5.37
C ILE A 139 8.48 32.08 -4.80
N GLU A 140 7.57 32.43 -5.70
CA GLU A 140 6.24 32.95 -5.38
C GLU A 140 5.34 31.88 -4.75
N TYR A 141 4.25 32.32 -4.12
CA TYR A 141 3.31 31.43 -3.42
C TYR A 141 2.74 30.32 -4.31
N GLU A 142 2.46 30.60 -5.57
CA GLU A 142 1.99 29.59 -6.53
C GLU A 142 3.02 28.47 -6.70
N GLU A 143 4.30 28.81 -6.76
CA GLU A 143 5.36 27.83 -6.94
C GLU A 143 5.63 27.04 -5.65
N ARG A 144 5.48 27.65 -4.48
CA ARG A 144 5.52 26.96 -3.19
C ARG A 144 4.41 25.90 -3.09
N SER A 145 3.22 26.21 -3.61
CA SER A 145 2.07 25.30 -3.62
C SER A 145 2.27 24.03 -4.45
N ARG A 146 3.26 23.99 -5.36
CA ARG A 146 3.52 22.83 -6.23
C ARG A 146 3.81 21.54 -5.46
N ILE A 147 4.40 21.63 -4.26
CA ILE A 147 4.63 20.45 -3.41
C ILE A 147 3.31 19.84 -2.92
N ALA A 148 2.35 20.67 -2.51
CA ALA A 148 1.01 20.24 -2.10
C ALA A 148 0.24 19.64 -3.28
N TYR A 149 0.31 20.25 -4.48
CA TYR A 149 -0.25 19.66 -5.69
C TYR A 149 0.35 18.29 -6.03
N SER A 150 1.66 18.11 -5.82
CA SER A 150 2.32 16.83 -6.06
C SER A 150 1.88 15.77 -5.04
N LYS A 151 1.74 16.15 -3.76
CA LYS A 151 1.14 15.29 -2.73
C LYS A 151 -0.29 14.87 -3.09
N LEU A 152 -1.14 15.81 -3.55
CA LEU A 152 -2.51 15.51 -3.97
C LEU A 152 -2.57 14.45 -5.08
N LYS A 153 -1.68 14.54 -6.07
CA LYS A 153 -1.58 13.52 -7.14
C LYS A 153 -1.14 12.17 -6.59
N PHE A 154 -0.22 12.18 -5.64
CA PHE A 154 0.25 10.98 -4.97
C PHE A 154 -0.88 10.30 -4.15
N GLU A 155 -1.66 11.08 -3.39
CA GLU A 155 -2.83 10.60 -2.64
C GLU A 155 -3.89 9.94 -3.53
N ARG A 156 -4.12 10.48 -4.73
CA ARG A 156 -5.04 9.88 -5.71
C ARG A 156 -4.57 8.50 -6.13
N ARG A 157 -3.27 8.34 -6.44
CA ARG A 157 -2.70 7.03 -6.77
C ARG A 157 -2.71 6.06 -5.60
N VAL A 158 -2.51 6.53 -4.37
CA VAL A 158 -2.70 5.69 -3.17
C VAL A 158 -4.15 5.20 -3.07
N GLY A 159 -5.13 6.07 -3.32
CA GLY A 159 -6.55 5.67 -3.37
C GLY A 159 -6.82 4.60 -4.42
N GLU A 160 -6.36 4.82 -5.65
CA GLU A 160 -6.50 3.83 -6.74
C GLU A 160 -5.82 2.50 -6.40
N PHE A 161 -4.64 2.53 -5.77
CA PHE A 161 -3.95 1.31 -5.33
C PHE A 161 -4.77 0.53 -4.29
N VAL A 162 -5.38 1.20 -3.30
CA VAL A 162 -6.23 0.54 -2.31
C VAL A 162 -7.44 -0.14 -2.97
N GLU A 163 -8.07 0.51 -3.94
CA GLU A 163 -9.17 -0.08 -4.72
C GLU A 163 -8.70 -1.28 -5.54
N ASN A 164 -7.57 -1.16 -6.23
CA ASN A 164 -6.98 -2.27 -6.99
C ASN A 164 -6.61 -3.46 -6.08
N MET A 165 -6.11 -3.20 -4.86
CA MET A 165 -5.84 -4.24 -3.87
C MET A 165 -7.13 -4.93 -3.39
N ARG A 166 -8.26 -4.21 -3.37
CA ARG A 166 -9.56 -4.79 -3.04
C ARG A 166 -9.96 -5.81 -4.09
N ASP A 167 -9.91 -5.41 -5.36
CA ASP A 167 -10.19 -6.29 -6.49
C ASP A 167 -9.23 -7.49 -6.52
N PHE A 168 -7.94 -7.23 -6.27
CA PHE A 168 -6.91 -8.26 -6.17
C PHE A 168 -7.21 -9.31 -5.09
N SER A 169 -7.56 -8.86 -3.87
CA SER A 169 -7.83 -9.73 -2.73
C SER A 169 -9.06 -10.61 -2.97
N ILE A 170 -10.11 -10.07 -3.59
CA ILE A 170 -11.32 -10.82 -3.97
C ILE A 170 -10.99 -11.83 -5.06
N LYS A 171 -10.30 -11.39 -6.12
CA LYS A 171 -9.98 -12.19 -7.31
C LYS A 171 -9.11 -13.41 -6.99
N PHE A 172 -8.03 -13.22 -6.23
CA PHE A 172 -7.04 -14.27 -6.01
C PHE A 172 -7.21 -15.02 -4.70
N TYR A 173 -7.80 -14.37 -3.70
CA TYR A 173 -7.88 -14.92 -2.36
C TYR A 173 -9.31 -15.03 -1.83
N LYS A 174 -10.34 -14.53 -2.54
CA LYS A 174 -11.72 -14.47 -2.05
C LYS A 174 -11.80 -13.82 -0.66
N HIS A 175 -10.95 -12.83 -0.42
CA HIS A 175 -10.83 -12.12 0.84
C HIS A 175 -11.48 -10.75 0.72
N ASN A 176 -12.23 -10.34 1.75
CA ASN A 176 -12.69 -8.97 1.89
C ASN A 176 -11.65 -8.24 2.74
N MET A 177 -10.75 -7.52 2.07
CA MET A 177 -9.67 -6.80 2.74
C MET A 177 -10.16 -5.76 3.75
N TYR A 178 -9.28 -5.45 4.70
CA TYR A 178 -9.40 -4.30 5.58
C TYR A 178 -9.72 -3.03 4.78
N ASP A 179 -10.75 -2.28 5.20
CA ASP A 179 -11.17 -1.05 4.54
C ASP A 179 -10.66 0.18 5.31
N PRO A 180 -9.56 0.82 4.86
CA PRO A 180 -9.00 1.97 5.55
C PRO A 180 -9.91 3.20 5.43
N LYS A 181 -10.07 3.93 6.53
CA LYS A 181 -10.67 5.29 6.48
C LYS A 181 -9.68 6.25 5.83
N LEU A 182 -9.87 6.50 4.53
CA LEU A 182 -9.03 7.41 3.76
C LEU A 182 -9.55 8.85 3.84
N LYS A 183 -8.66 9.81 4.10
CA LYS A 183 -8.98 11.23 4.04
C LYS A 183 -9.52 11.62 2.66
N ARG A 184 -10.51 12.53 2.62
CA ARG A 184 -11.01 13.11 1.37
C ARG A 184 -9.90 13.89 0.67
N VAL A 185 -9.70 13.58 -0.61
CA VAL A 185 -8.76 14.32 -1.47
C VAL A 185 -9.52 15.48 -2.12
N PRO A 186 -9.06 16.74 -1.96
CA PRO A 186 -9.67 17.89 -2.62
C PRO A 186 -9.75 17.74 -4.15
N THR A 187 -10.78 18.36 -4.74
CA THR A 187 -10.87 18.53 -6.20
C THR A 187 -9.80 19.50 -6.69
N LYS A 188 -9.62 19.56 -8.01
CA LYS A 188 -8.64 20.48 -8.60
C LYS A 188 -9.08 21.93 -8.41
N GLU A 189 -10.38 22.16 -8.44
CA GLU A 189 -11.05 23.45 -8.28
C GLU A 189 -10.90 23.95 -6.84
N GLU A 190 -11.22 23.11 -5.85
CA GLU A 190 -11.02 23.43 -4.43
C GLU A 190 -9.55 23.74 -4.11
N ALA A 191 -8.61 23.00 -4.69
CA ALA A 191 -7.19 23.26 -4.53
C ALA A 191 -6.76 24.62 -5.12
N ARG A 192 -7.36 25.04 -6.24
CA ARG A 192 -7.08 26.34 -6.88
C ARG A 192 -7.60 27.49 -6.03
N GLU A 193 -8.83 27.39 -5.54
CA GLU A 193 -9.45 28.42 -4.70
C GLU A 193 -8.59 28.76 -3.46
N ILE A 194 -7.98 27.74 -2.83
CA ILE A 194 -7.08 27.94 -1.70
C ILE A 194 -5.85 28.76 -2.12
N VAL A 195 -5.19 28.41 -3.23
CA VAL A 195 -4.00 29.12 -3.71
C VAL A 195 -4.32 30.56 -4.11
N ASP A 196 -5.42 30.78 -4.82
CA ASP A 196 -5.86 32.11 -5.27
C ASP A 196 -6.19 33.03 -4.08
N SER A 197 -6.68 32.46 -2.97
CA SER A 197 -6.93 33.21 -1.74
C SER A 197 -5.65 33.81 -1.12
N TYR A 198 -4.48 33.17 -1.29
CA TYR A 198 -3.21 33.71 -0.82
C TYR A 198 -2.65 34.79 -1.73
N GLN A 199 -2.81 34.63 -3.05
CA GLN A 199 -2.39 35.64 -4.01
C GLN A 199 -3.16 36.95 -3.81
N SER A 200 -4.49 36.86 -3.64
CA SER A 200 -5.34 38.04 -3.40
C SER A 200 -5.04 38.76 -2.09
N LYS A 201 -4.72 38.02 -1.00
CA LYS A 201 -4.27 38.61 0.28
C LYS A 201 -2.91 39.30 0.17
N SER A 202 -1.97 38.70 -0.57
CA SER A 202 -0.65 39.29 -0.86
C SER A 202 -0.78 40.63 -1.60
N HIS A 203 -1.63 40.67 -2.63
CA HIS A 203 -1.88 41.89 -3.39
C HIS A 203 -2.49 42.99 -2.54
N LYS A 204 -3.49 42.71 -1.68
CA LYS A 204 -4.07 43.73 -0.79
C LYS A 204 -3.05 44.32 0.19
N ASN A 205 -2.19 43.51 0.80
CA ASN A 205 -1.17 44.00 1.74
C ASN A 205 -0.11 44.87 1.06
N LYS A 206 0.24 44.60 -0.20
CA LYS A 206 1.24 45.37 -0.96
C LYS A 206 0.78 46.77 -1.37
N TYR A 207 -0.54 47.01 -1.43
CA TYR A 207 -1.14 48.32 -1.69
C TYR A 207 -1.55 49.08 -0.42
N SER A 208 -1.77 48.40 0.70
CA SER A 208 -2.08 49.04 1.99
C SER A 208 -0.85 49.54 2.75
N SER A 209 0.37 49.15 2.35
CA SER A 209 1.64 49.60 2.96
C SER A 209 2.28 50.77 2.21
N LYS A 210 1.52 51.45 1.33
CA LYS A 210 1.95 52.61 0.54
C LYS A 210 1.20 53.91 0.90
N GLU A 211 0.37 53.87 1.93
CA GLU A 211 -0.21 55.04 2.60
C GLU A 211 0.53 55.30 3.91
#